data_AF-A0A644YCI1-F1
#
_entry.id   AF-A0A644YCI1-F1
#
_cell.length_a   1.000
_cell.length_b   1.000
_cell.length_c   1.000
_cell.angle_alpha   90.00
_cell.angle_beta   90.00
_cell.angle_gamma   90.00
#
_symmetry.space_group_name_H-M   'P 1'
#
loop_
_entity.id
_entity.type
_entity.pdbx_description
1 polymer ?
#
loop_
_entity_poly.entity_id
_entity_poly.type
_entity_poly.pdbx_seq_one_letter_code
_entity_poly.pdbx_strand_id
1 'polypeptide(L)'
;MALASIGISLLVKPQDLKVIDLVMDMKLLFGGFFLVGLVFMSIGFLISVVIKNLRLAMPISTGIFFTTYLLGTFSGMIDSLEFLKYFSPFHYAVPSELLKTGIETSNIIISIVIIILTTTATYFIYRKKDFII
;
A
#
# COMPACT_ATOMS: atom_id res chain seq x y z
N MET A 1 8.05 -16.30 -0.85
CA MET A 1 8.76 -15.11 -1.38
C MET A 1 9.49 -14.37 -0.26
N ALA A 2 8.81 -13.87 0.79
CA ALA A 2 9.48 -13.17 1.91
C ALA A 2 10.60 -13.97 2.61
N LEU A 3 10.39 -15.27 2.90
CA LEU A 3 11.44 -16.13 3.48
C LEU A 3 12.68 -16.29 2.56
N ALA A 4 12.46 -16.32 1.24
CA ALA A 4 13.55 -16.38 0.27
C ALA A 4 14.29 -15.04 0.20
N SER A 5 13.57 -13.92 0.26
CA SER A 5 14.15 -12.58 0.37
C SER A 5 15.03 -12.44 1.62
N ILE A 6 14.54 -12.90 2.78
CA ILE A 6 15.29 -12.92 4.04
C ILE A 6 16.55 -13.78 3.89
N GLY A 7 16.43 -14.97 3.30
CA GLY A 7 17.57 -15.87 3.06
C GLY A 7 18.64 -15.24 2.18
N ILE A 8 18.26 -14.62 1.05
CA ILE A 8 19.21 -13.96 0.14
C ILE A 8 19.88 -12.76 0.81
N SER A 9 19.15 -11.94 1.56
CA SER A 9 19.74 -10.78 2.25
C SER A 9 20.73 -11.18 3.34
N LEU A 10 20.54 -12.32 4.00
CA LEU A 10 21.51 -12.86 4.96
C LEU A 10 22.78 -13.38 4.27
N LEU A 11 22.66 -13.93 3.06
CA LEU A 11 23.80 -14.40 2.26
C LEU A 11 24.62 -13.24 1.67
N VAL A 12 23.97 -12.15 1.29
CA VAL A 12 24.58 -10.98 0.61
C VAL A 12 24.94 -9.85 1.60
N LYS A 13 24.76 -10.08 2.92
CA LYS A 13 25.00 -9.07 3.96
C LYS A 13 26.45 -8.54 3.94
N PRO A 14 26.66 -7.22 3.87
CA PRO A 14 27.98 -6.60 4.06
C PRO A 14 28.58 -6.98 5.44
N GLN A 15 29.90 -7.17 5.53
CA GLN A 15 30.54 -7.67 6.77
C GLN A 15 30.36 -6.73 7.98
N ASP A 16 30.19 -5.45 7.72
CA ASP A 16 29.99 -4.32 8.62
C ASP A 16 28.57 -4.20 9.20
N LEU A 17 27.54 -4.78 8.55
CA LEU A 17 26.15 -4.65 8.98
C LEU A 17 25.76 -5.69 10.04
N LYS A 18 25.26 -5.33 11.23
CA LYS A 18 24.87 -6.39 12.18
C LYS A 18 23.60 -7.10 11.73
N VAL A 19 23.52 -8.41 11.99
CA VAL A 19 22.32 -9.21 11.65
C VAL A 19 21.07 -8.67 12.36
N ILE A 20 21.22 -8.14 13.58
CA ILE A 20 20.10 -7.57 14.33
C ILE A 20 19.51 -6.33 13.63
N ASP A 21 20.35 -5.46 13.08
CA ASP A 21 19.92 -4.24 12.38
C ASP A 21 19.20 -4.63 11.08
N LEU A 22 19.75 -5.60 10.34
CA LEU A 22 19.11 -6.14 9.14
C LEU A 22 17.71 -6.74 9.41
N VAL A 23 17.56 -7.48 10.51
CA VAL A 23 16.26 -8.05 10.90
C VAL A 23 15.27 -6.93 11.27
N MET A 24 15.73 -5.86 11.92
CA MET A 24 14.90 -4.72 12.29
C MET A 24 14.40 -3.96 11.05
N ASP A 25 15.30 -3.69 10.11
CA ASP A 25 15.00 -3.04 8.83
C ASP A 25 13.99 -3.85 8.02
N MET A 26 14.17 -5.17 7.98
CA MET A 26 13.22 -6.07 7.32
C MET A 26 11.83 -6.02 7.96
N LYS A 27 11.76 -6.01 9.30
CA LYS A 27 10.48 -5.89 10.00
C LYS A 27 9.78 -4.58 9.64
N LEU A 28 10.50 -3.47 9.57
CA LEU A 28 9.95 -2.17 9.18
C LEU A 28 9.43 -2.20 7.74
N LEU A 29 10.22 -2.68 6.79
CA LEU A 29 9.84 -2.76 5.37
C LEU A 29 8.61 -3.63 5.16
N PHE A 30 8.59 -4.85 5.71
CA PHE A 30 7.44 -5.75 5.60
C PHE A 30 6.21 -5.18 6.29
N GLY A 31 6.36 -4.50 7.42
CA GLY A 31 5.26 -3.82 8.10
C GLY A 31 4.65 -2.69 7.25
N GLY A 32 5.50 -1.87 6.63
CA GLY A 32 5.06 -0.81 5.71
C GLY A 32 4.34 -1.37 4.48
N PHE A 33 4.92 -2.37 3.83
CA PHE A 33 4.28 -3.02 2.68
C PHE A 33 2.97 -3.71 3.03
N PHE A 34 2.88 -4.28 4.23
CA PHE A 34 1.64 -4.87 4.72
C PHE A 34 0.54 -3.82 4.90
N LEU A 35 0.86 -2.66 5.49
CA LEU A 35 -0.07 -1.53 5.62
C LEU A 35 -0.60 -1.07 4.25
N VAL A 36 0.30 -0.89 3.27
CA VAL A 36 -0.07 -0.51 1.90
C VAL A 36 -0.92 -1.60 1.23
N GLY A 37 -0.59 -2.88 1.48
CA GLY A 37 -1.39 -4.01 1.01
C GLY A 37 -2.82 -3.99 1.55
N LEU A 38 -3.03 -3.64 2.82
CA LEU A 38 -4.37 -3.49 3.42
C LEU A 38 -5.17 -2.36 2.75
N VAL A 39 -4.53 -1.24 2.42
CA VAL A 39 -5.17 -0.14 1.69
C VAL A 39 -5.62 -0.59 0.29
N PHE A 40 -4.76 -1.27 -0.47
CA PHE A 40 -5.15 -1.79 -1.78
C PHE A 40 -6.22 -2.88 -1.69
N MET A 41 -6.19 -3.71 -0.63
CA MET A 41 -7.21 -4.70 -0.38
C MET A 41 -8.59 -4.06 -0.14
N SER A 42 -8.65 -3.00 0.69
CA SER A 42 -9.92 -2.32 0.97
C SER A 42 -10.47 -1.58 -0.25
N ILE A 43 -9.60 -0.98 -1.07
CA ILE A 43 -9.97 -0.42 -2.39
C ILE A 43 -10.47 -1.53 -3.32
N GLY A 44 -9.81 -2.68 -3.35
CA GLY A 44 -10.23 -3.85 -4.14
C GLY A 44 -11.63 -4.35 -3.77
N PHE A 45 -11.97 -4.37 -2.48
CA PHE A 45 -13.32 -4.67 -2.02
C PHE A 45 -14.35 -3.64 -2.49
N LEU A 46 -14.00 -2.35 -2.47
CA LEU A 46 -14.89 -1.31 -3.01
C LEU A 46 -15.12 -1.51 -4.52
N ILE A 47 -14.07 -1.79 -5.28
CA ILE A 47 -14.17 -2.05 -6.71
C ILE A 47 -15.05 -3.28 -6.98
N SER A 48 -14.93 -4.33 -6.18
CA SER A 48 -15.71 -5.57 -6.38
C SER A 48 -17.22 -5.33 -6.22
N VAL A 49 -17.63 -4.45 -5.32
CA VAL A 49 -19.05 -4.12 -5.11
C VAL A 49 -19.55 -3.03 -6.04
N VAL A 50 -18.69 -2.16 -6.57
CA VAL A 50 -19.08 -1.11 -7.53
C VAL A 50 -19.17 -1.67 -8.95
N ILE A 51 -18.17 -2.44 -9.38
CA ILE A 51 -18.08 -2.96 -10.74
C ILE A 51 -18.92 -4.24 -10.86
N LYS A 52 -20.00 -4.18 -11.64
CA LYS A 52 -20.91 -5.33 -11.86
C LYS A 52 -20.28 -6.45 -12.70
N ASN A 53 -19.34 -6.13 -13.58
CA ASN A 53 -18.73 -7.08 -14.49
C ASN A 53 -17.35 -7.55 -13.98
N LEU A 54 -17.26 -8.82 -13.59
CA LEU A 54 -16.04 -9.43 -13.06
C LEU A 54 -14.85 -9.32 -14.04
N ARG A 55 -15.10 -9.34 -15.35
CA ARG A 55 -14.04 -9.20 -16.37
C ARG A 55 -13.41 -7.81 -16.39
N LEU A 56 -14.14 -6.78 -15.95
CA LEU A 56 -13.64 -5.41 -15.88
C LEU A 56 -13.02 -5.10 -14.51
N ALA A 57 -13.37 -5.82 -13.46
CA ALA A 57 -12.86 -5.58 -12.10
C ALA A 57 -11.33 -5.69 -12.02
N MET A 58 -10.74 -6.71 -12.65
CA MET A 58 -9.28 -6.90 -12.69
C MET A 58 -8.55 -5.75 -13.40
N PRO A 59 -8.83 -5.43 -14.68
CA PRO A 59 -8.11 -4.36 -15.37
C PRO A 59 -8.31 -2.98 -14.73
N ILE A 60 -9.49 -2.71 -14.16
CA ILE A 60 -9.74 -1.45 -13.42
C ILE A 60 -8.88 -1.39 -12.16
N SER A 61 -8.83 -2.47 -11.37
CA SER A 61 -8.01 -2.53 -10.16
C SER A 61 -6.54 -2.33 -10.47
N THR A 62 -6.03 -3.00 -11.51
CA THR A 62 -4.65 -2.84 -11.98
C THR A 62 -4.39 -1.41 -12.49
N GLY A 63 -5.34 -0.81 -13.20
CA GLY A 63 -5.23 0.59 -13.64
C GLY A 63 -5.13 1.57 -12.48
N ILE A 64 -5.92 1.38 -11.42
CA ILE A 64 -5.85 2.19 -10.18
C ILE A 64 -4.50 1.99 -9.48
N PHE A 65 -4.02 0.76 -9.41
CA PHE A 65 -2.69 0.44 -8.86
C PHE A 65 -1.57 1.18 -9.61
N PHE A 66 -1.52 1.08 -10.94
CA PHE A 66 -0.50 1.80 -11.72
C PHE A 66 -0.65 3.32 -11.64
N THR A 67 -1.88 3.83 -11.63
CA THR A 67 -2.12 5.28 -11.51
C THR A 67 -1.58 5.79 -10.18
N THR A 68 -1.94 5.15 -9.07
CA THR A 68 -1.44 5.54 -7.74
C THR A 68 0.07 5.40 -7.62
N TYR A 69 0.68 4.38 -8.22
CA TYR A 69 2.14 4.27 -8.31
C TYR A 69 2.79 5.47 -9.01
N LEU A 70 2.25 5.88 -10.17
CA LEU A 70 2.75 7.04 -10.91
C LEU A 70 2.57 8.34 -10.12
N LEU A 71 1.42 8.54 -9.47
CA LEU A 71 1.18 9.71 -8.61
C LEU A 71 2.23 9.80 -7.49
N GLY A 72 2.52 8.67 -6.83
CA GLY A 72 3.53 8.61 -5.76
C GLY A 72 4.93 8.89 -6.28
N THR A 73 5.27 8.33 -7.44
CA THR A 73 6.57 8.55 -8.10
C THR A 73 6.75 10.02 -8.47
N PHE A 74 5.75 10.63 -9.11
CA PHE A 74 5.81 12.04 -9.52
C PHE A 74 5.84 12.99 -8.33
N SER A 75 5.13 12.68 -7.25
CA SER A 75 5.14 13.49 -6.02
C SER A 75 6.54 13.63 -5.40
N GLY A 76 7.40 12.62 -5.56
CA GLY A 76 8.79 12.66 -5.08
C GLY A 76 9.78 13.27 -6.06
N MET A 77 9.36 13.55 -7.30
CA MET A 77 10.22 14.12 -8.36
C MET A 77 9.93 15.60 -8.62
N ILE A 78 8.71 16.05 -8.36
CA ILE A 78 8.22 17.38 -8.71
C ILE A 78 7.65 18.05 -7.45
N ASP A 79 8.33 19.07 -6.95
CA ASP A 79 7.96 19.76 -5.70
C ASP A 79 6.52 20.32 -5.72
N SER A 80 6.08 20.85 -6.88
CA SER A 80 4.71 21.37 -7.03
C SER A 80 3.62 20.30 -6.95
N LEU A 81 4.00 19.02 -7.08
CA LEU A 81 3.11 17.86 -7.02
C LEU A 81 3.28 17.06 -5.72
N GLU A 82 3.99 17.60 -4.73
CA GLU A 82 4.23 16.90 -3.45
C GLU A 82 2.91 16.47 -2.79
N PHE A 83 1.83 17.27 -2.94
CA PHE A 83 0.50 16.93 -2.41
C PHE A 83 -0.06 15.59 -2.92
N LEU A 84 0.39 15.11 -4.09
CA LEU A 84 -0.03 13.81 -4.65
C LEU A 84 0.44 12.63 -3.80
N LYS A 85 1.42 12.82 -2.91
CA LYS A 85 1.89 11.78 -1.98
C LYS A 85 0.77 11.21 -1.11
N TYR A 86 -0.20 12.05 -0.73
CA TYR A 86 -1.35 11.67 0.08
C TYR A 86 -2.42 10.87 -0.68
N PHE A 87 -2.33 10.82 -2.00
CA PHE A 87 -3.23 10.04 -2.86
C PHE A 87 -2.59 8.72 -3.32
N SER A 88 -1.32 8.51 -3.01
CA SER A 88 -0.58 7.33 -3.42
C SER A 88 -0.26 6.44 -2.21
N PRO A 89 -0.97 5.32 -2.03
CA PRO A 89 -0.61 4.35 -1.00
C PRO A 89 0.82 3.82 -1.15
N PHE A 90 1.40 3.86 -2.35
CA PHE A 90 2.81 3.49 -2.56
C PHE A 90 3.79 4.42 -1.87
N HIS A 91 3.46 5.70 -1.75
CA HIS A 91 4.33 6.65 -1.11
C HIS A 91 4.43 6.40 0.42
N TYR A 92 3.43 5.75 1.02
CA TYR A 92 3.42 5.47 2.47
C TYR A 92 4.49 4.50 2.93
N ALA A 93 5.01 3.69 2.02
CA ALA A 93 6.01 2.67 2.32
C ALA A 93 7.23 2.71 1.38
N VAL A 94 7.70 3.91 1.03
CA VAL A 94 8.93 4.07 0.25
C VAL A 94 10.13 3.57 1.07
N PRO A 95 10.89 2.57 0.59
CA PRO A 95 11.96 1.94 1.38
C PRO A 95 13.04 2.92 1.87
N SER A 96 13.42 3.89 1.04
CA SER A 96 14.45 4.87 1.38
C SER A 96 14.05 5.81 2.51
N GLU A 97 12.76 6.03 2.72
CA GLU A 97 12.22 6.82 3.83
C GLU A 97 11.97 5.94 5.05
N LEU A 98 11.35 4.77 4.84
CA LEU A 98 11.07 3.78 5.88
C LEU A 98 12.31 3.37 6.69
N LEU A 99 13.45 3.20 6.01
CA LEU A 99 14.71 2.84 6.67
C LEU A 99 15.38 4.02 7.38
N LYS A 100 15.04 5.26 7.04
CA LYS A 100 15.61 6.47 7.65
C LYS A 100 14.79 6.96 8.84
N THR A 101 13.48 7.06 8.66
CA THR A 101 12.57 7.71 9.63
C THR A 101 11.53 6.75 10.20
N GLY A 102 11.48 5.51 9.72
CA GLY A 102 10.42 4.56 10.07
C GLY A 102 9.12 4.83 9.31
N ILE A 103 8.01 4.24 9.76
CA ILE A 103 6.71 4.54 9.18
C ILE A 103 6.20 5.85 9.78
N GLU A 104 6.07 6.89 8.95
CA GLU A 104 5.54 8.17 9.40
C GLU A 104 4.11 8.03 9.95
N THR A 105 3.85 8.66 11.10
CA THR A 105 2.53 8.62 11.75
C THR A 105 1.43 9.17 10.84
N SER A 106 1.75 10.20 10.03
CA SER A 106 0.83 10.75 9.03
C SER A 106 0.37 9.69 8.02
N ASN A 107 1.31 8.90 7.50
CA ASN A 107 1.02 7.85 6.52
C ASN A 107 0.16 6.72 7.12
N ILE A 108 0.37 6.39 8.39
CA ILE A 108 -0.47 5.43 9.13
C ILE A 108 -1.90 5.95 9.27
N ILE A 109 -2.07 7.19 9.72
CA ILE A 109 -3.38 7.81 9.93
C ILE A 109 -4.16 7.84 8.61
N ILE A 110 -3.53 8.29 7.52
CA ILE A 110 -4.18 8.37 6.21
C ILE A 110 -4.54 6.98 5.70
N SER A 111 -3.67 5.98 5.88
CA SER A 111 -3.97 4.59 5.53
C SER A 111 -5.20 4.07 6.26
N ILE A 112 -5.29 4.28 7.57
CA ILE A 112 -6.44 3.86 8.40
C ILE A 112 -7.72 4.56 7.94
N VAL A 113 -7.66 5.87 7.68
CA VAL A 113 -8.81 6.64 7.18
C VAL A 113 -9.30 6.08 5.85
N ILE A 114 -8.41 5.81 4.90
CA ILE A 114 -8.77 5.22 3.59
C ILE A 114 -9.41 3.85 3.78
N ILE A 115 -8.82 2.99 4.63
CA ILE A 115 -9.34 1.64 4.91
C ILE A 115 -10.77 1.72 5.48
N ILE A 116 -10.99 2.57 6.49
CA ILE A 116 -12.31 2.73 7.11
C ILE A 116 -13.31 3.23 6.08
N LEU A 117 -13.00 4.32 5.36
CA LEU A 117 -13.91 4.91 4.38
C LEU A 117 -14.27 3.92 3.26
N THR A 118 -13.29 3.23 2.69
CA THR A 118 -13.51 2.27 1.60
C THR A 118 -14.26 1.03 2.07
N THR A 119 -13.96 0.52 3.26
CA THR A 119 -14.65 -0.65 3.83
C THR A 119 -16.10 -0.30 4.21
N THR A 120 -16.33 0.85 4.83
CA THR A 120 -17.68 1.32 5.16
C THR A 120 -18.51 1.58 3.89
N ALA A 121 -17.92 2.22 2.87
CA ALA A 121 -18.57 2.40 1.58
C ALA A 121 -18.92 1.05 0.92
N THR A 122 -17.99 0.09 0.97
CA THR A 122 -18.20 -1.27 0.48
C THR A 122 -19.42 -1.90 1.15
N TYR A 123 -19.48 -1.85 2.48
CA TYR A 123 -20.57 -2.42 3.27
C TYR A 123 -21.95 -1.81 2.91
N PHE A 124 -22.04 -0.49 2.79
CA PHE A 124 -23.30 0.18 2.44
C PHE A 124 -23.76 -0.14 1.02
N ILE A 125 -22.85 -0.16 0.05
CA ILE A 125 -23.16 -0.49 -1.35
C ILE A 125 -23.60 -1.96 -1.45
N TYR A 126 -22.91 -2.84 -0.74
CA TYR A 126 -23.23 -4.27 -0.70
C TYR A 126 -24.64 -4.49 -0.16
N ARG A 127 -24.99 -3.89 1.00
CA ARG A 127 -26.35 -4.00 1.55
C ARG A 127 -27.42 -3.53 0.57
N LYS A 128 -27.21 -2.39 -0.12
CA LYS A 128 -28.18 -1.88 -1.09
C LYS A 128 -28.37 -2.83 -2.30
N LYS A 129 -27.34 -3.56 -2.70
CA LYS A 129 -27.45 -4.56 -3.78
C LYS A 129 -28.25 -5.79 -3.35
N ASP A 130 -28.01 -6.28 -2.14
CA ASP A 130 -28.70 -7.48 -1.64
C ASP A 130 -30.19 -7.24 -1.36
N PHE A 131 -30.61 -6.01 -1.06
CA PHE A 131 -32.04 -5.66 -0.93
C PHE A 131 -32.80 -5.54 -2.27
N ILE A 132 -32.12 -5.61 -3.41
CA ILE A 132 -32.72 -5.49 -4.76
C ILE A 132 -32.93 -6.87 -5.42
N ILE A 133 -32.57 -7.96 -4.72
CA ILE A 133 -32.89 -9.35 -5.09
C ILE A 133 -34.09 -9.81 -4.26
#